data_AF-A0A7S2DKZ3-F1
#
_entry.id   AF-A0A7S2DKZ3-F1
#
_cell.length_a   1.000
_cell.length_b   1.000
_cell.length_c   1.000
_cell.angle_alpha   90.00
_cell.angle_beta   90.00
_cell.angle_gamma   90.00
#
_symmetry.space_group_name_H-M   'P 1'
#
loop_
_entity.id
_entity.type
_entity.pdbx_description
1 polymer ?
#
loop_
_entity_poly.entity_id
_entity_poly.type
_entity_poly.pdbx_seq_one_letter_code
_entity_poly.pdbx_strand_id
1 'polypeptide(L)'
;IVLLQTQLEEESALAERLSAELEAPENAKRWRKLEGKDPEPEDLAAKLQVLEERVNDKKEQLLEKDLVLEEVSNLANRLRTQALEGREDTLELAKRVNDFQSRIKGTTRRMMATVSELSMYQATAMKLTQENTHKDEQLQAMERNIEGGMPPSEEIEREWQRYENDLDRRGSDAYAASVLQETAPAQISHTTAEPRPNAYIPDDIGIPKPYGALAPFKPTELGATMRHIRKPQPREIEL
;
A
#
# COMPACT_ATOMS: atom_id res chain seq x y z
N ILE A 1 48.95 -104.46 53.05
CA ILE A 1 47.61 -105.00 53.39
C ILE A 1 47.30 -104.72 54.87
N VAL A 2 48.10 -105.21 55.82
CA VAL A 2 47.90 -104.96 57.27
C VAL A 2 47.91 -103.46 57.65
N LEU A 3 48.81 -102.66 57.06
CA LEU A 3 48.85 -101.20 57.30
C LEU A 3 47.58 -100.47 56.82
N LEU A 4 46.99 -100.91 55.71
CA LEU A 4 45.77 -100.30 55.17
C LEU A 4 44.52 -100.73 55.94
N GLN A 5 44.51 -101.95 56.48
CA GLN A 5 43.44 -102.43 57.35
C GLN A 5 43.43 -101.68 58.69
N THR A 6 44.60 -101.47 59.29
CA THR A 6 44.74 -100.68 60.52
C THR A 6 44.36 -99.21 60.30
N GLN A 7 44.80 -98.59 59.20
CA GLN A 7 44.35 -97.23 58.84
C GLN A 7 42.85 -97.14 58.59
N LEU A 8 42.25 -98.15 57.95
CA LEU A 8 40.79 -98.17 57.72
C LEU A 8 40.01 -98.32 59.03
N GLU A 9 40.49 -99.16 59.94
CA GLU A 9 39.91 -99.31 61.28
C GLU A 9 40.02 -98.00 62.08
N GLU A 10 41.17 -97.34 62.05
CA GLU A 10 41.39 -96.03 62.69
C GLU A 10 40.45 -94.95 62.12
N GLU A 11 40.34 -94.84 60.80
CA GLU A 11 39.44 -93.89 60.14
C GLU A 11 37.97 -94.22 60.38
N SER A 12 37.60 -95.50 60.42
CA SER A 12 36.22 -95.92 60.77
C SER A 12 35.87 -95.57 62.21
N ALA A 13 36.80 -95.78 63.15
CA ALA A 13 36.60 -95.44 64.56
C ALA A 13 36.53 -93.92 64.76
N LEU A 14 37.33 -93.16 63.99
CA LEU A 14 37.27 -91.72 63.96
C LEU A 14 35.92 -91.23 63.39
N ALA A 15 35.45 -91.82 62.29
CA ALA A 15 34.16 -91.50 61.68
C ALA A 15 32.98 -91.82 62.62
N GLU A 16 32.98 -92.98 63.27
CA GLU A 16 31.97 -93.34 64.28
C GLU A 16 31.98 -92.38 65.46
N ARG A 17 33.18 -92.01 65.95
CA ARG A 17 33.32 -91.02 67.02
C ARG A 17 32.80 -89.65 66.62
N LEU A 18 33.17 -89.15 65.44
CA LEU A 18 32.69 -87.86 64.94
C LEU A 18 31.17 -87.87 64.66
N SER A 19 30.61 -89.01 64.24
CA SER A 19 29.17 -89.20 64.09
C SER A 19 28.45 -89.18 65.43
N ALA A 20 29.01 -89.85 66.46
CA ALA A 20 28.47 -89.80 67.82
C ALA A 20 28.56 -88.39 68.42
N GLU A 21 29.66 -87.68 68.21
CA GLU A 21 29.84 -86.27 68.62
C GLU A 21 28.95 -85.30 67.83
N LEU A 22 28.46 -85.69 66.64
CA LEU A 22 27.47 -84.96 65.85
C LEU A 22 26.05 -85.14 66.36
N GLU A 23 25.70 -86.36 66.77
CA GLU A 23 24.38 -86.70 67.30
C GLU A 23 24.21 -86.32 68.78
N ALA A 24 25.32 -86.04 69.48
CA ALA A 24 25.31 -85.58 70.86
C ALA A 24 24.78 -84.13 70.99
N PRO A 25 23.64 -83.90 71.66
CA PRO A 25 23.03 -82.57 71.81
C PRO A 25 23.85 -81.61 72.72
N GLU A 26 24.96 -82.05 73.31
CA GLU A 26 25.78 -81.25 74.22
C GLU A 26 26.70 -80.26 73.51
N ASN A 27 26.90 -80.39 72.19
CA ASN A 27 27.83 -79.54 71.43
C ASN A 27 27.22 -78.18 71.03
N ALA A 28 27.15 -77.26 72.00
CA ALA A 28 26.60 -75.91 71.84
C ALA A 28 27.33 -75.02 70.80
N LYS A 29 28.49 -75.44 70.27
CA LYS A 29 29.20 -74.73 69.18
C LYS A 29 28.66 -75.06 67.79
N ARG A 30 27.93 -76.17 67.62
CA ARG A 30 27.46 -76.67 66.31
C ARG A 30 25.95 -76.54 66.10
N TRP A 31 25.17 -76.41 67.15
CA TRP A 31 23.74 -76.10 67.07
C TRP A 31 23.41 -74.90 67.95
N ARG A 32 22.38 -74.15 67.56
CA ARG A 32 21.82 -73.06 68.34
C ARG A 32 20.39 -73.45 68.68
N LYS A 33 20.04 -73.45 69.97
CA LYS A 33 18.64 -73.54 70.39
C LYS A 33 17.91 -72.35 69.76
N LEU A 34 16.98 -72.63 68.86
CA LEU A 34 16.12 -71.57 68.35
C LEU A 34 15.23 -71.10 69.49
N GLU A 35 15.28 -69.81 69.76
CA GLU A 35 14.40 -69.17 70.72
C GLU A 35 13.02 -69.02 70.08
N GLY A 36 11.97 -69.32 70.85
CA GLY A 36 10.60 -69.36 70.37
C GLY A 36 9.87 -70.59 70.90
N LYS A 37 8.54 -70.51 70.97
CA LYS A 37 7.66 -71.66 71.16
C LYS A 37 7.14 -72.04 69.78
N ASP A 38 7.13 -73.33 69.46
CA ASP A 38 6.39 -73.79 68.28
C ASP A 38 4.93 -73.42 68.49
N PRO A 39 4.32 -72.63 67.58
CA PRO A 39 2.96 -72.17 67.78
C PRO A 39 2.03 -73.39 67.76
N GLU A 40 1.11 -73.41 68.71
CA GLU A 40 0.10 -74.45 68.72
C GLU A 40 -0.81 -74.28 67.49
N PRO A 41 -1.43 -75.35 66.97
CA PRO A 41 -2.30 -75.26 65.81
C PRO A 41 -3.42 -74.21 66.00
N GLU A 42 -3.85 -73.98 67.24
CA GLU A 42 -4.82 -72.95 67.60
C GLU A 42 -4.27 -71.52 67.43
N ASP A 43 -3.02 -71.26 67.81
CA ASP A 43 -2.35 -69.96 67.62
C ASP A 43 -2.21 -69.61 66.14
N LEU A 44 -1.88 -70.62 65.31
CA LEU A 44 -1.79 -70.48 63.86
C LEU A 44 -3.17 -70.22 63.24
N ALA A 45 -4.21 -70.92 63.70
CA ALA A 45 -5.58 -70.71 63.24
C ALA A 45 -6.10 -69.31 63.60
N ALA A 46 -5.85 -68.83 64.82
CA ALA A 46 -6.22 -67.49 65.23
C ALA A 46 -5.49 -66.42 64.40
N LYS A 47 -4.19 -66.62 64.13
CA LYS A 47 -3.41 -65.72 63.27
C LYS A 47 -3.89 -65.75 61.82
N LEU A 48 -4.28 -66.93 61.31
CA LEU A 48 -4.87 -67.08 59.98
C LEU A 48 -6.16 -66.24 59.88
N GLN A 49 -7.06 -66.38 60.86
CA GLN A 49 -8.32 -65.65 60.88
C GLN A 49 -8.12 -64.12 60.88
N VAL A 50 -7.20 -63.60 61.70
CA VAL A 50 -6.88 -62.16 61.72
C VAL A 50 -6.32 -61.68 60.37
N LEU A 51 -5.46 -62.49 59.73
CA LEU A 51 -4.92 -62.15 58.42
C LEU A 51 -5.98 -62.22 57.33
N GLU A 52 -6.89 -63.19 57.38
CA GLU A 52 -8.03 -63.31 56.46
C GLU A 52 -8.97 -62.12 56.57
N GLU A 53 -9.31 -61.71 57.79
CA GLU A 53 -10.13 -60.51 58.04
C GLU A 53 -9.44 -59.26 57.48
N ARG A 54 -8.15 -59.06 57.78
CA ARG A 54 -7.38 -57.94 57.24
C ARG A 54 -7.29 -57.94 55.71
N VAL A 55 -7.19 -59.12 55.09
CA VAL A 55 -7.20 -59.25 53.62
C VAL A 55 -8.57 -58.90 53.06
N ASN A 56 -9.66 -59.32 53.71
CA ASN A 56 -11.01 -58.98 53.30
C ASN A 56 -11.27 -57.48 53.41
N ASP A 57 -10.88 -56.82 54.50
CA ASP A 57 -10.98 -55.36 54.66
C ASP A 57 -10.26 -54.62 53.54
N LYS A 58 -9.08 -55.11 53.14
CA LYS A 58 -8.29 -54.51 52.05
C LYS A 58 -8.92 -54.73 50.69
N LYS A 59 -9.56 -55.87 50.46
CA LYS A 59 -10.32 -56.13 49.23
C LYS A 59 -11.54 -55.22 49.13
N GLU A 60 -12.28 -55.03 50.22
CA GLU A 60 -13.41 -54.11 50.26
C GLU A 60 -12.98 -52.67 49.97
N GLN A 61 -11.93 -52.17 50.65
CA GLN A 61 -11.37 -50.84 50.38
C GLN A 61 -10.87 -50.67 48.94
N LEU A 62 -10.39 -51.74 48.30
CA LEU A 62 -9.93 -51.70 46.92
C LEU A 62 -11.12 -51.60 45.96
N LEU A 63 -12.17 -52.39 46.19
CA LEU A 63 -13.42 -52.34 45.41
C LEU A 63 -14.08 -50.97 45.49
N GLU A 64 -14.14 -50.36 46.67
CA GLU A 64 -14.67 -48.99 46.84
C GLU A 64 -13.88 -47.97 46.02
N LYS A 65 -12.54 -48.05 46.04
CA LYS A 65 -11.68 -47.14 45.28
C LYS A 65 -11.80 -47.35 43.77
N ASP A 66 -11.95 -48.58 43.32
CA ASP A 66 -12.13 -48.90 41.91
C ASP A 66 -13.47 -48.33 41.40
N LEU A 67 -14.55 -48.46 42.18
CA LEU A 67 -15.84 -47.83 41.88
C LEU A 67 -15.73 -46.31 41.76
N VAL A 68 -15.08 -45.65 42.74
CA VAL A 68 -14.88 -44.20 42.71
C VAL A 68 -14.01 -43.79 41.52
N LEU A 69 -12.96 -44.54 41.20
CA LEU A 69 -12.09 -44.27 40.07
C LEU A 69 -12.86 -44.37 38.75
N GLU A 70 -13.72 -45.38 38.61
CA GLU A 70 -14.56 -45.55 37.44
C GLU A 70 -15.53 -44.37 37.29
N GLU A 71 -16.21 -43.95 38.36
CA GLU A 71 -17.11 -42.80 38.35
C GLU A 71 -16.39 -41.50 37.97
N VAL A 72 -15.24 -41.22 38.59
CA VAL A 72 -14.43 -40.03 38.31
C VAL A 72 -13.90 -40.06 36.87
N SER A 73 -13.45 -41.22 36.39
CA SER A 73 -12.97 -41.38 35.01
C SER A 73 -14.09 -41.15 34.00
N ASN A 74 -15.28 -41.68 34.28
CA ASN A 74 -16.46 -41.46 33.46
C ASN A 74 -16.87 -39.98 33.42
N LEU A 75 -16.88 -39.30 34.57
CA LEU A 75 -17.17 -37.87 34.64
C LEU A 75 -16.12 -37.04 33.89
N ALA A 76 -14.84 -37.34 34.07
CA ALA A 76 -13.75 -36.66 33.38
C ALA A 76 -13.84 -36.83 31.86
N ASN A 77 -14.18 -38.05 31.39
CA ASN A 77 -14.39 -38.31 29.98
C ASN A 77 -15.58 -37.54 29.42
N ARG A 78 -16.72 -37.50 30.12
CA ARG A 78 -17.89 -36.70 29.71
C ARG A 78 -17.59 -35.20 29.63
N LEU A 79 -16.87 -34.65 30.61
CA LEU A 79 -16.46 -33.25 30.57
C LEU A 79 -15.50 -32.97 29.40
N ARG A 80 -14.59 -33.91 29.13
CA ARG A 80 -13.67 -33.80 27.99
C ARG A 80 -14.41 -33.83 26.65
N THR A 81 -15.38 -34.71 26.47
CA THR A 81 -16.19 -34.76 25.23
C THR A 81 -17.00 -33.48 25.07
N GLN A 82 -17.67 -33.02 26.12
CA GLN A 82 -18.44 -31.78 26.10
C GLN A 82 -17.57 -30.55 25.77
N ALA A 83 -16.36 -30.47 26.33
CA ALA A 83 -15.43 -29.39 26.04
C ALA A 83 -14.90 -29.42 24.60
N LEU A 84 -14.73 -30.61 24.01
CA LEU A 84 -14.32 -30.77 22.61
C LEU A 84 -15.44 -30.38 21.65
N GLU A 85 -16.67 -30.81 21.93
CA GLU A 85 -17.86 -30.45 21.13
C GLU A 85 -18.09 -28.94 21.11
N GLY A 86 -18.10 -28.28 22.29
CA GLY A 86 -18.29 -26.83 22.36
C GLY A 86 -17.17 -26.01 21.70
N ARG A 87 -15.97 -26.58 21.53
CA ARG A 87 -14.84 -25.88 20.90
C ARG A 87 -15.04 -25.69 19.41
N GLU A 88 -15.65 -26.65 18.72
CA GLU A 88 -15.90 -26.54 17.28
C GLU A 88 -16.96 -25.48 17.00
N ASP A 89 -18.08 -25.52 17.73
CA ASP A 89 -19.17 -24.55 17.62
C ASP A 89 -18.71 -23.12 17.90
N THR A 90 -17.92 -22.95 18.97
CA THR A 90 -17.37 -21.62 19.33
C THR A 90 -16.39 -21.11 18.28
N LEU A 91 -15.57 -21.97 17.68
CA LEU A 91 -14.68 -21.62 16.57
C LEU A 91 -15.47 -21.22 15.33
N GLU A 92 -16.52 -21.96 14.98
CA GLU A 92 -17.37 -21.65 13.83
C GLU A 92 -18.08 -20.31 14.03
N LEU A 93 -18.63 -20.06 15.22
CA LEU A 93 -19.25 -18.78 15.57
C LEU A 93 -18.25 -17.63 15.44
N ALA A 94 -17.03 -17.79 15.93
CA ALA A 94 -15.99 -16.77 15.82
C ALA A 94 -15.62 -16.45 14.36
N LYS A 95 -15.56 -17.47 13.48
CA LYS A 95 -15.35 -17.27 12.04
C LYS A 95 -16.50 -16.48 11.41
N ARG A 96 -17.75 -16.88 11.68
CA ARG A 96 -18.95 -16.18 11.17
C ARG A 96 -18.98 -14.72 11.61
N VAL A 97 -18.62 -14.43 12.88
CA VAL A 97 -18.52 -13.05 13.39
C VAL A 97 -17.47 -12.25 12.62
N ASN A 98 -16.28 -12.81 12.39
CA ASN A 98 -15.23 -12.15 11.61
C ASN A 98 -15.67 -11.86 10.17
N ASP A 99 -16.36 -12.81 9.52
CA ASP A 99 -16.89 -12.62 8.17
C ASP A 99 -17.92 -11.49 8.12
N PHE A 100 -18.84 -11.44 9.09
CA PHE A 100 -19.80 -10.34 9.20
C PHE A 100 -19.12 -9.00 9.44
N GLN A 101 -18.12 -8.93 10.32
CA GLN A 101 -17.35 -7.70 10.54
C GLN A 101 -16.67 -7.22 9.24
N SER A 102 -16.09 -8.13 8.46
CA SER A 102 -15.48 -7.80 7.16
C SER A 102 -16.52 -7.27 6.17
N ARG A 103 -17.67 -7.92 6.06
CA ARG A 103 -18.80 -7.49 5.20
C ARG A 103 -19.35 -6.13 5.61
N ILE A 104 -19.50 -5.88 6.90
CA ILE A 104 -19.94 -4.58 7.44
C ILE A 104 -18.94 -3.50 7.05
N LYS A 105 -17.64 -3.70 7.32
CA LYS A 105 -16.58 -2.74 6.92
C LYS A 105 -16.60 -2.45 5.42
N GLY A 106 -16.75 -3.49 4.58
CA GLY A 106 -16.86 -3.32 3.13
C GLY A 106 -18.10 -2.52 2.71
N THR A 107 -19.22 -2.72 3.38
CA THR A 107 -20.48 -2.01 3.08
C THR A 107 -20.43 -0.56 3.57
N THR A 108 -19.83 -0.30 4.74
CA THR A 108 -19.59 1.06 5.23
C THR A 108 -18.70 1.86 4.29
N ARG A 109 -17.63 1.26 3.73
CA ARG A 109 -16.80 1.93 2.72
C ARG A 109 -17.58 2.28 1.46
N ARG A 110 -18.40 1.34 0.95
CA ARG A 110 -19.28 1.61 -0.20
C ARG A 110 -20.27 2.73 0.10
N MET A 111 -20.87 2.72 1.29
CA MET A 111 -21.78 3.79 1.73
C MET A 111 -21.08 5.16 1.78
N MET A 112 -19.87 5.23 2.33
CA MET A 112 -19.07 6.47 2.32
C MET A 112 -18.78 6.95 0.90
N ALA A 113 -18.43 6.05 -0.02
CA ALA A 113 -18.22 6.39 -1.42
C ALA A 113 -19.50 6.95 -2.07
N THR A 114 -20.65 6.28 -1.89
CA THR A 114 -21.93 6.75 -2.43
C THR A 114 -22.36 8.09 -1.85
N VAL A 115 -22.09 8.34 -0.55
CA VAL A 115 -22.38 9.63 0.09
C VAL A 115 -21.49 10.73 -0.48
N SER A 116 -20.20 10.43 -0.72
CA SER A 116 -19.29 11.40 -1.34
C SER A 116 -19.66 11.72 -2.79
N GLU A 117 -20.06 10.72 -3.57
CA GLU A 117 -20.55 10.88 -4.93
C GLU A 117 -21.83 11.73 -4.97
N LEU A 118 -22.79 11.42 -4.10
CA LEU A 118 -24.00 12.22 -3.94
C LEU A 118 -23.70 13.68 -3.58
N SER A 119 -22.74 13.90 -2.68
CA SER A 119 -22.33 15.25 -2.28
C SER A 119 -21.73 16.03 -3.45
N MET A 120 -20.92 15.37 -4.29
CA MET A 120 -20.40 15.99 -5.52
C MET A 120 -21.54 16.33 -6.49
N TYR A 121 -22.48 15.41 -6.72
CA TYR A 121 -23.62 15.67 -7.60
C TYR A 121 -24.50 16.82 -7.10
N GLN A 122 -24.77 16.87 -5.80
CA GLN A 122 -25.50 17.98 -5.18
C GLN A 122 -24.77 19.32 -5.40
N ALA A 123 -23.46 19.37 -5.16
CA ALA A 123 -22.67 20.58 -5.40
C ALA A 123 -22.70 21.01 -6.88
N THR A 124 -22.58 20.06 -7.82
CA THR A 124 -22.67 20.37 -9.25
C THR A 124 -24.05 20.84 -9.66
N ALA A 125 -25.11 20.24 -9.11
CA ALA A 125 -26.48 20.64 -9.39
C ALA A 125 -26.74 22.07 -8.89
N MET A 126 -26.32 22.39 -7.67
CA MET A 126 -26.43 23.74 -7.10
C MET A 126 -25.67 24.79 -7.93
N LYS A 127 -24.46 24.46 -8.41
CA LYS A 127 -23.69 25.35 -9.27
C LYS A 127 -24.42 25.61 -10.60
N LEU A 128 -24.90 24.56 -11.25
CA LEU A 128 -25.62 24.67 -12.52
C LEU A 128 -26.94 25.41 -12.37
N THR A 129 -27.69 25.19 -11.30
CA THR A 129 -28.93 25.95 -11.04
C THR A 129 -28.62 27.42 -10.84
N GLN A 130 -27.57 27.76 -10.10
CA GLN A 130 -27.15 29.16 -9.91
C GLN A 130 -26.70 29.82 -11.22
N GLU A 131 -25.93 29.10 -12.05
CA GLU A 131 -25.54 29.60 -13.38
C GLU A 131 -26.74 29.80 -14.30
N ASN A 132 -27.73 28.90 -14.23
CA ASN A 132 -28.94 29.01 -15.03
C ASN A 132 -29.78 30.21 -14.60
N THR A 133 -30.02 30.38 -13.29
CA THR A 133 -30.73 31.55 -12.78
C THR A 133 -30.03 32.85 -13.16
N HIS A 134 -28.69 32.88 -13.10
CA HIS A 134 -27.93 34.07 -13.48
C HIS A 134 -28.08 34.39 -14.98
N LYS A 135 -28.05 33.38 -15.86
CA LYS A 135 -28.25 33.56 -17.30
C LYS A 135 -29.69 33.96 -17.61
N ASP A 136 -30.67 33.39 -16.94
CA ASP A 136 -32.08 33.78 -17.07
C ASP A 136 -32.30 35.25 -16.68
N GLU A 137 -31.69 35.70 -15.58
CA GLU A 137 -31.71 37.11 -15.16
C GLU A 137 -31.07 38.03 -16.20
N GLN A 138 -29.90 37.63 -16.75
CA GLN A 138 -29.24 38.39 -17.82
C GLN A 138 -30.13 38.47 -19.06
N LEU A 139 -30.71 37.36 -19.51
CA LEU A 139 -31.60 37.33 -20.67
C LEU A 139 -32.82 38.21 -20.47
N GLN A 140 -33.48 38.13 -19.30
CA GLN A 140 -34.61 39.00 -18.99
C GLN A 140 -34.23 40.48 -18.99
N ALA A 141 -33.04 40.84 -18.50
CA ALA A 141 -32.56 42.22 -18.55
C ALA A 141 -32.32 42.68 -20.00
N MET A 142 -31.69 41.83 -20.83
CA MET A 142 -31.47 42.11 -22.25
C MET A 142 -32.80 42.25 -23.01
N GLU A 143 -33.77 41.37 -22.76
CA GLU A 143 -35.11 41.44 -23.35
C GLU A 143 -35.80 42.77 -23.00
N ARG A 144 -35.77 43.18 -21.73
CA ARG A 144 -36.33 44.48 -21.31
C ARG A 144 -35.64 45.66 -21.98
N ASN A 145 -34.31 45.60 -22.15
CA ASN A 145 -33.56 46.64 -22.86
C ASN A 145 -33.99 46.74 -24.32
N ILE A 146 -34.09 45.59 -25.01
CA ILE A 146 -34.56 45.50 -26.40
C ILE A 146 -35.98 46.06 -26.53
N GLU A 147 -36.90 45.66 -25.65
CA GLU A 147 -38.28 46.18 -25.62
C GLU A 147 -38.32 47.70 -25.41
N GLY A 148 -37.38 48.24 -24.63
CA GLY A 148 -37.17 49.67 -24.42
C GLY A 148 -36.44 50.40 -25.54
N GLY A 149 -36.02 49.71 -26.62
CA GLY A 149 -35.25 50.29 -27.72
C GLY A 149 -33.79 50.60 -27.38
N MET A 150 -33.28 50.09 -26.26
CA MET A 150 -31.89 50.19 -25.84
C MET A 150 -31.09 48.97 -26.33
N PRO A 151 -29.75 49.06 -26.43
CA PRO A 151 -28.93 47.90 -26.77
C PRO A 151 -29.08 46.78 -25.73
N PRO A 152 -29.06 45.49 -26.14
CA PRO A 152 -29.27 44.38 -25.22
C PRO A 152 -28.24 44.33 -24.08
N SER A 153 -26.97 44.59 -24.39
CA SER A 153 -25.84 44.62 -23.45
C SER A 153 -24.83 45.69 -23.86
N GLU A 154 -24.10 46.24 -22.88
CA GLU A 154 -22.99 47.18 -23.13
C GLU A 154 -21.91 46.57 -24.05
N GLU A 155 -21.66 45.27 -23.96
CA GLU A 155 -20.67 44.61 -24.82
C GLU A 155 -21.11 44.66 -26.28
N ILE A 156 -22.38 44.37 -26.55
CA ILE A 156 -22.97 44.40 -27.89
C ILE A 156 -22.97 45.83 -28.43
N GLU A 157 -23.27 46.82 -27.58
CA GLU A 157 -23.17 48.23 -27.96
C GLU A 157 -21.75 48.62 -28.35
N ARG A 158 -20.75 48.22 -27.56
CA ARG A 158 -19.33 48.49 -27.87
C ARG A 158 -18.90 47.80 -29.16
N GLU A 159 -19.35 46.56 -29.41
CA GLU A 159 -19.07 45.84 -30.66
C GLU A 159 -19.70 46.55 -31.86
N TRP A 160 -20.94 47.03 -31.72
CA TRP A 160 -21.61 47.82 -32.75
C TRP A 160 -20.87 49.12 -33.05
N GLN A 161 -20.47 49.87 -32.02
CA GLN A 161 -19.69 51.10 -32.17
C GLN A 161 -18.35 50.83 -32.87
N ARG A 162 -17.66 49.72 -32.55
CA ARG A 162 -16.42 49.33 -33.24
C ARG A 162 -16.66 49.06 -34.72
N TYR A 163 -17.75 48.36 -35.04
CA TYR A 163 -18.13 48.07 -36.41
C TYR A 163 -18.44 49.35 -37.20
N GLU A 164 -19.21 50.27 -36.61
CA GLU A 164 -19.57 51.55 -37.22
C GLU A 164 -18.33 52.41 -37.50
N ASN A 165 -17.43 52.55 -36.52
CA ASN A 165 -16.16 53.26 -36.71
C ASN A 165 -15.27 52.62 -37.81
N ASP A 166 -15.26 51.29 -37.93
CA ASP A 166 -14.52 50.60 -38.99
C ASP A 166 -15.13 50.88 -40.38
N LEU A 167 -16.47 50.95 -40.45
CA LEU A 167 -17.19 51.29 -41.67
C LEU A 167 -16.88 52.72 -42.11
N ASP A 168 -16.94 53.68 -41.18
CA ASP A 168 -16.63 55.09 -41.43
C ASP A 168 -15.17 55.27 -41.86
N ARG A 169 -14.24 54.56 -41.21
CA ARG A 169 -12.83 54.57 -41.62
C ARG A 169 -12.68 54.08 -43.06
N ARG A 170 -13.30 52.95 -43.43
CA ARG A 170 -13.26 52.43 -44.80
C ARG A 170 -13.87 53.41 -45.81
N GLY A 171 -14.98 54.06 -45.45
CA GLY A 171 -15.63 55.06 -46.29
C GLY A 171 -14.74 56.29 -46.50
N SER A 172 -14.16 56.82 -45.42
CA SER A 172 -13.21 57.93 -45.46
C SER A 172 -11.96 57.60 -46.28
N ASP A 173 -11.38 56.41 -46.06
CA ASP A 173 -10.21 55.93 -46.82
C ASP A 173 -10.53 55.80 -48.32
N ALA A 174 -11.72 55.26 -48.67
CA ALA A 174 -12.16 55.13 -50.05
C ALA A 174 -12.41 56.50 -50.70
N TYR A 175 -13.03 57.43 -49.99
CA TYR A 175 -13.25 58.80 -50.47
C TYR A 175 -11.93 59.56 -50.64
N ALA A 176 -11.01 59.44 -49.68
CA ALA A 176 -9.67 60.01 -49.77
C ALA A 176 -8.91 59.43 -50.98
N ALA A 177 -9.00 58.11 -51.20
CA ALA A 177 -8.41 57.46 -52.37
C ALA A 177 -9.03 57.96 -53.70
N SER A 178 -10.36 58.15 -53.77
CA SER A 178 -11.01 58.68 -54.98
C SER A 178 -10.63 60.13 -55.26
N VAL A 179 -10.57 60.99 -54.23
CA VAL A 179 -10.14 62.39 -54.38
C VAL A 179 -8.67 62.46 -54.82
N LEU A 180 -7.81 61.63 -54.23
CA LEU A 180 -6.40 61.55 -54.64
C LEU A 180 -6.28 61.11 -56.09
N GLN A 181 -7.13 60.18 -56.54
CA GLN A 181 -7.16 59.72 -57.94
C GLN A 181 -7.65 60.81 -58.91
N GLU A 182 -8.65 61.61 -58.54
CA GLU A 182 -9.16 62.71 -59.37
C GLU A 182 -8.23 63.94 -59.39
N THR A 183 -7.55 64.22 -58.28
CA THR A 183 -6.69 65.42 -58.14
C THR A 183 -5.22 65.15 -58.46
N ALA A 184 -4.82 63.88 -58.63
CA ALA A 184 -3.48 63.51 -59.01
C ALA A 184 -3.16 64.02 -60.44
N PRO A 185 -2.11 64.84 -60.64
CA PRO A 185 -1.65 65.17 -61.99
C PRO A 185 -1.27 63.90 -62.75
N ALA A 186 -1.66 63.82 -64.03
CA ALA A 186 -1.51 62.64 -64.91
C ALA A 186 -0.06 62.15 -65.16
N GLN A 187 0.94 62.71 -64.46
CA GLN A 187 2.37 62.42 -64.60
C GLN A 187 3.05 61.98 -63.30
N ILE A 188 2.32 61.48 -62.30
CA ILE A 188 2.96 60.85 -61.14
C ILE A 188 3.48 59.46 -61.54
N SER A 189 4.76 59.40 -61.90
CA SER A 189 5.50 58.14 -62.02
C SER A 189 5.72 57.57 -60.62
N HIS A 190 5.01 56.50 -60.29
CA HIS A 190 5.28 55.73 -59.07
C HIS A 190 6.68 55.12 -59.16
N THR A 191 7.59 55.56 -58.28
CA THR A 191 8.94 54.99 -58.15
C THR A 191 9.14 54.49 -56.72
N THR A 192 9.82 53.36 -56.58
CA THR A 192 10.23 52.80 -55.28
C THR A 192 11.64 53.23 -54.87
N ALA A 193 12.27 54.17 -55.60
CA ALA A 193 13.61 54.63 -55.29
C ALA A 193 13.60 55.59 -54.09
N GLU A 194 14.53 55.40 -53.15
CA GLU A 194 14.70 56.32 -52.02
C GLU A 194 15.05 57.74 -52.53
N PRO A 195 14.33 58.78 -52.10
CA PRO A 195 14.60 60.16 -52.53
C PRO A 195 15.97 60.60 -52.01
N ARG A 196 16.82 61.12 -52.90
CA ARG A 196 18.17 61.55 -52.54
C ARG A 196 18.10 62.79 -51.64
N PRO A 197 18.83 62.84 -50.50
CA PRO A 197 18.95 64.04 -49.70
C PRO A 197 19.57 65.18 -50.52
N ASN A 198 18.82 66.27 -50.70
CA ASN A 198 19.21 67.40 -51.55
C ASN A 198 19.82 68.59 -50.77
N ALA A 199 19.88 68.51 -49.44
CA ALA A 199 20.45 69.53 -48.57
C ALA A 199 21.22 68.93 -47.39
N TYR A 200 22.18 69.67 -46.84
CA TYR A 200 22.81 69.40 -45.54
C TYR A 200 22.50 70.51 -44.55
N ILE A 201 22.61 70.21 -43.26
CA ILE A 201 22.38 71.18 -42.18
C ILE A 201 23.75 71.48 -41.55
N PRO A 202 24.34 72.67 -41.77
CA PRO A 202 25.57 73.07 -41.10
C PRO A 202 25.32 73.45 -39.62
N ASP A 203 26.22 73.02 -38.73
CA ASP A 203 26.08 73.17 -37.25
C ASP A 203 25.98 74.63 -36.78
N ASP A 204 26.57 75.59 -37.51
CA ASP A 204 26.60 77.00 -37.10
C ASP A 204 25.29 77.77 -37.37
N ILE A 205 24.45 77.31 -38.30
CA ILE A 205 23.27 78.08 -38.79
C ILE A 205 21.97 77.28 -38.66
N GLY A 206 22.01 75.95 -38.63
CA GLY A 206 20.82 75.09 -38.46
C GLY A 206 19.80 75.15 -39.60
N ILE A 207 20.04 75.92 -40.66
CA ILE A 207 19.18 76.03 -41.84
C ILE A 207 19.70 75.08 -42.93
N PRO A 208 18.85 74.21 -43.51
CA PRO A 208 19.24 73.32 -44.59
C PRO A 208 19.75 74.11 -45.80
N LYS A 209 21.00 73.86 -46.19
CA LYS A 209 21.61 74.43 -47.40
C LYS A 209 21.67 73.37 -48.49
N PRO A 210 21.28 73.69 -49.73
CA PRO A 210 21.37 72.75 -50.83
C PRO A 210 22.85 72.40 -51.08
N TYR A 211 23.10 71.14 -51.41
CA TYR A 211 24.42 70.77 -51.92
C TYR A 211 24.60 71.49 -53.26
N GLY A 212 25.59 72.39 -53.35
CA GLY A 212 25.89 73.13 -54.57
C GLY A 212 26.38 72.23 -55.71
N ALA A 213 27.04 72.80 -56.73
CA ALA A 213 27.50 72.05 -57.91
C ALA A 213 28.39 70.81 -57.59
N LEU A 214 29.03 70.78 -56.41
CA LEU A 214 29.83 69.65 -55.91
C LEU A 214 29.06 68.80 -54.89
N ALA A 215 27.85 68.36 -55.23
CA ALA A 215 27.07 67.53 -54.33
C ALA A 215 27.80 66.20 -54.02
N PRO A 216 27.89 65.79 -52.74
CA PRO A 216 28.51 64.53 -52.39
C PRO A 216 27.71 63.39 -53.01
N PHE A 217 28.35 62.67 -53.92
CA PHE A 217 27.79 61.48 -54.54
C PHE A 217 27.87 60.32 -53.54
N LYS A 218 26.73 59.80 -53.08
CA LYS A 218 26.71 58.51 -52.38
C LYS A 218 27.08 57.44 -53.41
N PRO A 219 28.23 56.74 -53.28
CA PRO A 219 28.57 55.65 -54.18
C PRO A 219 27.44 54.63 -54.18
N THR A 220 26.96 54.24 -55.37
CA THR A 220 25.95 53.19 -55.47
C THR A 220 26.49 51.95 -54.76
N GLU A 221 25.77 51.45 -53.75
CA GLU A 221 26.15 50.21 -53.09
C GLU A 221 26.22 49.11 -54.14
N LEU A 222 27.35 48.41 -54.18
CA LEU A 222 27.63 47.42 -55.21
C LEU A 222 26.58 46.30 -55.08
N GLY A 223 25.68 46.23 -56.06
CA GLY A 223 24.61 45.24 -56.08
C GLY A 223 25.14 43.81 -56.11
N ALA A 224 24.29 42.86 -55.71
CA ALA A 224 24.61 41.43 -55.64
C ALA A 224 25.15 40.81 -56.95
N THR A 225 24.97 41.50 -58.09
CA THR A 225 25.43 41.09 -59.43
C THR A 225 26.95 41.15 -59.64
N MET A 226 27.71 41.88 -58.80
CA MET A 226 29.16 42.01 -58.94
C MET A 226 29.96 40.73 -58.62
N ARG A 227 29.35 39.69 -58.04
CA ARG A 227 30.00 38.41 -57.73
C ARG A 227 30.46 37.63 -58.98
N HIS A 228 30.03 38.04 -60.17
CA HIS A 228 30.32 37.34 -61.44
C HIS A 228 31.45 37.96 -62.26
N ILE A 229 32.06 39.07 -61.83
CA ILE A 229 33.13 39.74 -62.57
C ILE A 229 34.50 39.21 -62.10
N ARG A 230 35.16 38.36 -62.91
CA ARG A 230 36.52 37.87 -62.65
C ARG A 230 37.56 38.80 -63.26
N LYS A 231 38.60 39.18 -62.49
CA LYS A 231 39.72 39.98 -63.00
C LYS A 231 40.53 39.14 -64.01
N PRO A 232 40.92 39.69 -65.19
CA PRO A 232 41.73 38.96 -66.16
C PRO A 232 43.14 38.70 -65.62
N GLN A 233 43.68 37.49 -65.87
CA GLN A 233 45.08 37.17 -65.55
C GLN A 233 46.01 37.77 -66.62
N PRO A 234 47.02 38.57 -66.23
CA PRO A 234 48.00 39.10 -67.17
C PRO A 234 48.88 37.96 -67.71
N ARG A 235 49.11 37.93 -69.02
CA ARG A 235 50.06 36.99 -69.66
C ARG A 235 51.47 37.56 -69.52
N GLU A 236 52.43 36.72 -69.15
CA GLU A 236 53.85 37.06 -69.16
C GLU A 236 54.32 37.20 -70.61
N ILE A 237 55.05 38.28 -70.89
CA ILE A 237 55.66 38.55 -72.20
C ILE A 237 57.12 38.16 -72.04
N GLU A 238 57.59 37.19 -72.82
CA GLU A 238 59.03 36.94 -72.98
C GLU A 238 59.63 38.10 -73.78
N LEU A 239 60.71 38.69 -73.25
CA LEU A 239 61.38 39.90 -73.76
C LEU A 239 61.96 39.73 -75.17
#